data_AF-A0A803MNQ8-F1
#
_entry.id   AF-A0A803MNQ8-F1
#
_cell.length_a   1.000
_cell.length_b   1.000
_cell.length_c   1.000
_cell.angle_alpha   90.00
_cell.angle_beta   90.00
_cell.angle_gamma   90.00
#
_symmetry.space_group_name_H-M   'P 1'
#
loop_
_entity.id
_entity.type
_entity.pdbx_description
1 polymer ?
#
loop_
_entity_poly.entity_id
_entity_poly.type
_entity_poly.pdbx_seq_one_letter_code
_entity_poly.pdbx_strand_id
1 'polypeptide(L)'
;MGIEREQSSTSEAEREEKRIVMLAWSDERLPSERLQGGTQLYHTRAEFHSVDLKHNILTRSCFPSIIMTKFFSSAMVSSLNKFIYLVGVGGARLSVVQSSNESSSSNHTFYSGGSCLDMSDEAPVWCPAPVFVEDHTSPNYVSFLGNIYNFGSVCLAPQVLECGALGHCKSIRYLPIPQSLAGCSVSVPVLPDPSNKRILMRLYGGPLSSPSLYAFTPDPDADAIGTWECLTSDFHLWAHAAAVVNGVIYFHCHKVPSLLCAFHITKKIWLKVGWDSCFKDNVNMNVETNKFDAMLHLGHNILCFAGWTPIYYRTAVFTIEVIFYKFQVLVTGETVTVKVCDSYSYELPGSTNVYHFLPI
;
A
#
# COMPACT_ATOMS: atom_id res chain seq x y z
N MET A 1 -51.48 10.82 9.47
CA MET A 1 -50.90 12.02 8.81
C MET A 1 -50.03 12.70 9.86
N GLY A 2 -48.74 12.98 9.68
CA GLY A 2 -47.91 12.92 8.49
C GLY A 2 -46.57 12.23 8.75
N ILE A 3 -45.91 11.93 7.65
CA ILE A 3 -44.62 11.28 7.51
C ILE A 3 -43.56 12.38 7.64
N GLU A 4 -42.70 12.33 8.64
CA GLU A 4 -41.48 13.14 8.64
C GLU A 4 -40.40 12.36 7.89
N ARG A 5 -40.07 12.87 6.70
CA ARG A 5 -38.92 12.44 5.91
C ARG A 5 -37.66 12.94 6.61
N GLU A 6 -36.82 12.03 7.08
CA GLU A 6 -35.41 12.32 7.35
C GLU A 6 -34.77 12.83 6.04
N GLN A 7 -34.45 14.12 6.02
CA GLN A 7 -33.63 14.71 4.98
C GLN A 7 -32.19 14.26 5.18
N SER A 8 -31.85 13.20 4.45
CA SER A 8 -30.51 12.88 3.99
C SER A 8 -29.85 14.10 3.35
N SER A 9 -29.02 14.82 4.11
CA SER A 9 -28.07 15.81 3.58
C SER A 9 -26.68 15.19 3.50
N THR A 10 -26.52 14.15 2.68
CA THR A 10 -25.21 13.81 2.13
C THR A 10 -24.94 14.82 1.03
N SER A 11 -24.02 15.76 1.29
CA SER A 11 -23.58 16.71 0.29
C SER A 11 -22.94 15.94 -0.88
N GLU A 12 -23.34 16.27 -2.11
CA GLU A 12 -22.76 15.71 -3.34
C GLU A 12 -21.26 16.02 -3.51
N ALA A 13 -20.67 16.81 -2.60
CA ALA A 13 -19.27 17.19 -2.55
C ALA A 13 -18.32 16.12 -1.97
N GLU A 14 -18.83 14.99 -1.42
CA GLU A 14 -18.01 13.88 -0.89
C GLU A 14 -17.85 12.68 -1.84
N ARG A 15 -18.27 12.81 -3.12
CA ARG A 15 -18.20 11.74 -4.13
C ARG A 15 -17.00 11.85 -5.09
N GLU A 16 -15.86 12.32 -4.61
CA GLU A 16 -14.61 12.08 -5.36
C GLU A 16 -14.22 10.62 -5.17
N GLU A 17 -14.36 9.87 -6.26
CA GLU A 17 -13.90 8.49 -6.32
C GLU A 17 -12.37 8.52 -6.31
N LYS A 18 -11.75 7.82 -5.36
CA LYS A 18 -10.30 7.83 -5.17
C LYS A 18 -9.57 7.49 -6.46
N ARG A 19 -8.54 8.27 -6.80
CA ARG A 19 -7.62 7.93 -7.90
C ARG A 19 -6.63 6.91 -7.41
N ILE A 20 -6.11 6.07 -8.31
CA ILE A 20 -5.07 5.10 -7.96
C ILE A 20 -3.77 5.55 -8.59
N VAL A 21 -2.76 5.83 -7.77
CA VAL A 21 -1.39 6.04 -8.24
C VAL A 21 -0.69 4.69 -8.28
N MET A 22 -0.02 4.44 -9.40
CA MET A 22 0.77 3.26 -9.65
C MET A 22 2.23 3.66 -9.78
N LEU A 23 3.09 3.06 -8.97
CA LEU A 23 4.54 3.15 -9.08
C LEU A 23 5.04 2.05 -10.00
N ALA A 24 5.76 2.44 -11.06
CA ALA A 24 6.38 1.52 -11.98
C ALA A 24 7.83 1.92 -12.29
N TRP A 25 8.67 0.97 -12.68
CA TRP A 25 10.05 1.24 -13.10
C TRP A 25 10.21 1.03 -14.60
N SER A 26 10.94 1.91 -15.25
CA SER A 26 11.40 1.71 -16.61
C SER A 26 12.68 0.85 -16.62
N ASP A 27 12.72 -0.18 -17.47
CA ASP A 27 13.92 -0.99 -17.70
C ASP A 27 15.01 -0.24 -18.50
N GLU A 28 14.79 1.03 -18.88
CA GLU A 28 15.86 1.90 -19.39
C GLU A 28 16.99 2.03 -18.36
N ARG A 29 18.12 1.38 -18.64
CA ARG A 29 19.30 1.43 -17.79
C ARG A 29 19.98 2.78 -17.95
N LEU A 30 20.01 3.55 -16.88
CA LEU A 30 20.83 4.76 -16.82
C LEU A 30 22.32 4.37 -16.64
N PRO A 31 23.27 5.24 -17.05
CA PRO A 31 24.70 4.99 -16.89
C PRO A 31 25.04 4.61 -15.45
N SER A 32 25.83 3.54 -15.29
CA SER A 32 26.19 2.99 -13.99
C SER A 32 27.45 3.64 -13.43
N GLU A 33 27.46 3.99 -12.15
CA GLU A 33 28.71 4.27 -11.43
C GLU A 33 29.34 2.95 -10.95
N ARG A 34 30.66 2.81 -11.15
CA ARG A 34 31.45 1.73 -10.56
C ARG A 34 31.94 2.18 -9.19
N LEU A 35 31.56 1.44 -8.15
CA LEU A 35 32.10 1.66 -6.82
C LEU A 35 33.55 1.18 -6.73
N GLN A 36 34.34 1.82 -5.85
CA GLN A 36 35.63 1.27 -5.44
C GLN A 36 35.40 -0.10 -4.80
N GLY A 37 35.79 -1.17 -5.50
CA GLY A 37 35.47 -2.56 -5.14
C GLY A 37 34.83 -3.39 -6.26
N GLY A 38 34.51 -2.78 -7.42
CA GLY A 38 34.04 -3.50 -8.61
C GLY A 38 32.53 -3.75 -8.67
N THR A 39 31.78 -3.38 -7.64
CA THR A 39 30.31 -3.45 -7.64
C THR A 39 29.73 -2.36 -8.54
N GLN A 40 28.92 -2.77 -9.53
CA GLN A 40 28.23 -1.88 -10.46
C GLN A 40 26.82 -1.58 -9.93
N LEU A 41 26.49 -0.31 -9.73
CA LEU A 41 25.14 0.12 -9.38
C LEU A 41 24.33 0.37 -10.65
N TYR A 42 23.15 -0.22 -10.73
CA TYR A 42 22.19 0.05 -11.80
C TYR A 42 21.14 1.03 -11.31
N HIS A 43 21.04 2.17 -11.99
CA HIS A 43 19.99 3.14 -11.78
C HIS A 43 18.82 2.85 -12.72
N THR A 44 17.61 2.98 -12.19
CA THR A 44 16.35 2.88 -12.93
C THR A 44 15.54 4.14 -12.65
N ARG A 45 14.70 4.50 -13.62
CA ARG A 45 13.75 5.58 -13.49
C ARG A 45 12.45 5.05 -12.92
N ALA A 46 12.07 5.54 -11.74
CA ALA A 46 10.74 5.33 -11.20
C ALA A 46 9.77 6.34 -11.81
N GLU A 47 8.69 5.82 -12.36
CA GLU A 47 7.60 6.54 -13.00
C GLU A 47 6.29 6.32 -12.24
N PHE A 48 5.43 7.32 -12.31
CA PHE A 48 4.16 7.32 -11.62
C PHE A 48 3.05 7.49 -12.65
N HIS A 49 2.09 6.58 -12.64
CA HIS A 49 0.92 6.66 -13.50
C HIS A 49 -0.32 6.78 -12.61
N SER A 50 -1.33 7.52 -13.04
CA SER A 50 -2.59 7.63 -12.33
C SER A 50 -3.71 6.97 -13.11
N VAL A 51 -4.56 6.26 -12.40
CA VAL A 51 -5.75 5.59 -12.93
C VAL A 51 -6.97 6.22 -12.30
N ASP A 52 -7.83 6.78 -13.14
CA ASP A 52 -9.16 7.24 -12.80
C ASP A 52 -10.17 6.18 -13.28
N LEU A 53 -10.60 5.33 -12.36
CA LEU A 53 -11.54 4.25 -12.66
C LEU A 53 -12.93 4.78 -13.06
N LYS A 54 -13.33 5.95 -12.54
CA LYS A 54 -14.64 6.54 -12.83
C LYS A 54 -14.75 6.93 -14.31
N HIS A 55 -13.69 7.51 -14.84
CA HIS A 55 -13.64 7.95 -16.23
C HIS A 55 -12.96 6.93 -17.17
N ASN A 56 -12.46 5.82 -16.63
CA ASN A 56 -11.66 4.82 -17.34
C ASN A 56 -10.44 5.44 -18.06
N ILE A 57 -9.67 6.26 -17.33
CA ILE A 57 -8.52 7.00 -17.87
C ILE A 57 -7.24 6.57 -17.14
N LEU A 58 -6.23 6.18 -17.92
CA LEU A 58 -4.84 6.04 -17.48
C LEU A 58 -4.04 7.27 -17.93
N THR A 59 -3.54 8.06 -16.98
CA THR A 59 -2.59 9.14 -17.24
C THR A 59 -1.19 8.66 -16.90
N ARG A 60 -0.33 8.53 -17.92
CA ARG A 60 1.05 8.08 -17.72
C ARG A 60 1.96 9.23 -17.29
N SER A 61 2.96 8.93 -16.46
CA SER A 61 3.99 9.89 -16.04
C SER A 61 3.39 11.16 -15.44
N CYS A 62 2.37 10.98 -14.59
CA CYS A 62 1.57 12.07 -14.03
C CYS A 62 2.32 12.88 -12.96
N PHE A 63 3.44 12.35 -12.45
CA PHE A 63 4.33 13.05 -11.52
C PHE A 63 5.77 13.03 -12.03
N PRO A 64 6.63 13.96 -11.57
CA PRO A 64 8.05 13.91 -11.87
C PRO A 64 8.65 12.55 -11.49
N SER A 65 9.48 12.01 -12.36
CA SER A 65 10.20 10.77 -12.09
C SER A 65 11.28 10.97 -11.03
N ILE A 66 11.61 9.91 -10.29
CA ILE A 66 12.76 9.87 -9.38
C ILE A 66 13.71 8.74 -9.80
N ILE A 67 15.03 8.99 -9.74
CA ILE A 67 16.04 7.97 -10.05
C ILE A 67 16.30 7.13 -8.81
N MET A 68 16.21 5.81 -8.96
CA MET A 68 16.40 4.85 -7.88
C MET A 68 17.43 3.81 -8.26
N THR A 69 18.10 3.22 -7.28
CA THR A 69 18.98 2.07 -7.51
C THR A 69 18.15 0.78 -7.50
N LYS A 70 18.28 -0.07 -8.52
CA LYS A 70 17.40 -1.23 -8.81
C LYS A 70 17.30 -2.29 -7.70
N PHE A 71 18.21 -2.30 -6.71
CA PHE A 71 18.31 -3.36 -5.69
C PHE A 71 17.54 -3.07 -4.39
N PHE A 72 16.74 -2.01 -4.33
CA PHE A 72 16.11 -1.62 -3.07
C PHE A 72 14.58 -1.73 -3.10
N SER A 73 14.03 -2.21 -1.99
CA SER A 73 12.60 -2.20 -1.73
C SER A 73 12.17 -0.81 -1.26
N SER A 74 11.17 -0.25 -1.92
CA SER A 74 10.53 1.02 -1.57
C SER A 74 9.03 0.81 -1.54
N ALA A 75 8.36 1.25 -0.48
CA ALA A 75 6.91 1.38 -0.45
C ALA A 75 6.50 2.82 -0.78
N MET A 76 5.31 2.92 -1.35
CA MET A 76 4.62 4.17 -1.60
C MET A 76 3.44 4.30 -0.65
N VAL A 77 3.39 5.38 0.13
CA VAL A 77 2.32 5.65 1.12
C VAL A 77 1.89 7.11 1.02
N SER A 78 0.59 7.41 1.11
CA SER A 78 0.11 8.80 1.06
C SER A 78 -0.12 9.35 2.46
N SER A 79 0.30 10.58 2.76
CA SER A 79 -0.21 11.32 3.93
C SER A 79 -1.02 12.53 3.48
N LEU A 80 -2.18 12.73 4.12
CA LEU A 80 -3.04 13.91 3.95
C LEU A 80 -3.50 14.21 2.50
N ASN A 81 -3.55 13.21 1.61
CA ASN A 81 -3.92 13.29 0.17
C ASN A 81 -3.14 14.30 -0.69
N LYS A 82 -2.25 15.09 -0.09
CA LYS A 82 -1.41 16.10 -0.76
C LYS A 82 0.05 15.69 -0.80
N PHE A 83 0.43 14.66 -0.05
CA PHE A 83 1.80 14.20 0.04
C PHE A 83 1.87 12.71 -0.25
N ILE A 84 2.76 12.31 -1.15
CA ILE A 84 3.09 10.90 -1.38
C ILE A 84 4.51 10.68 -0.90
N TYR A 85 4.69 9.72 -0.01
CA TYR A 85 5.99 9.34 0.50
C TYR A 85 6.44 8.07 -0.16
N LEU A 86 7.67 8.13 -0.67
CA LEU A 86 8.45 6.98 -1.04
C LEU A 86 9.41 6.69 0.11
N VAL A 87 9.22 5.55 0.76
CA VAL A 87 9.94 5.15 1.98
C VAL A 87 10.42 3.72 1.86
N GLY A 88 11.60 3.42 2.38
CA GLY A 88 12.18 2.10 2.26
C GLY A 88 13.70 2.18 2.19
N VAL A 89 14.33 1.06 1.88
CA VAL A 89 15.78 1.04 1.81
C VAL A 89 16.19 1.97 0.68
N GLY A 90 16.93 3.03 0.98
CA GLY A 90 17.63 3.79 -0.04
C GLY A 90 19.07 3.80 0.33
N GLY A 91 19.90 3.11 -0.45
CA GLY A 91 21.32 3.42 -0.64
C GLY A 91 22.22 3.61 0.59
N ALA A 92 21.77 3.40 1.83
CA ALA A 92 22.48 3.83 3.05
C ALA A 92 23.78 3.04 3.30
N ARG A 93 24.11 2.07 2.42
CA ARG A 93 25.47 1.51 2.32
C ARG A 93 26.46 2.39 1.55
N LEU A 94 26.09 3.59 1.13
CA LEU A 94 26.94 4.43 0.29
C LEU A 94 27.07 5.85 0.85
N SER A 95 27.82 5.97 1.95
CA SER A 95 28.63 7.18 2.21
C SER A 95 29.56 7.53 1.04
N VAL A 96 29.71 6.64 0.05
CA VAL A 96 30.48 6.82 -1.20
C VAL A 96 29.72 7.60 -2.29
N VAL A 97 28.38 7.61 -2.30
CA VAL A 97 27.60 8.37 -3.32
C VAL A 97 27.37 9.82 -2.89
N GLN A 98 27.42 10.11 -1.58
CA GLN A 98 27.39 11.51 -1.13
C GLN A 98 28.66 12.28 -1.52
N SER A 99 29.80 11.60 -1.72
CA SER A 99 31.05 12.25 -2.16
C SER A 99 31.17 12.51 -3.67
N SER A 100 30.29 11.96 -4.51
CA SER A 100 30.28 12.24 -5.96
C SER A 100 29.29 13.34 -6.35
N ASN A 101 28.37 13.72 -5.45
CA ASN A 101 27.30 14.68 -5.72
C ASN A 101 27.71 16.16 -5.76
N GLU A 102 28.97 16.51 -5.54
CA GLU A 102 29.44 17.89 -5.73
C GLU A 102 29.76 18.23 -7.20
N SER A 103 29.54 17.32 -8.17
CA SER A 103 30.00 17.56 -9.56
C SER A 103 29.10 17.06 -10.70
N SER A 104 27.79 16.91 -10.52
CA SER A 104 26.90 16.64 -11.67
C SER A 104 25.81 17.70 -11.83
N SER A 105 25.90 18.44 -12.95
CA SER A 105 24.94 19.43 -13.45
C SER A 105 23.63 18.79 -13.97
N SER A 106 23.19 17.67 -13.38
CA SER A 106 22.04 16.93 -13.88
C SER A 106 20.75 17.39 -13.19
N ASN A 107 19.70 17.70 -13.97
CA ASN A 107 18.37 18.10 -13.49
C ASN A 107 17.58 16.92 -12.88
N HIS A 108 18.25 15.88 -12.39
CA HIS A 108 17.61 14.65 -11.95
C HIS A 108 17.52 14.57 -10.42
N THR A 109 16.36 14.18 -9.91
CA THR A 109 16.15 13.87 -8.50
C THR A 109 16.52 12.42 -8.22
N PHE A 110 17.42 12.19 -7.24
CA PHE A 110 17.85 10.86 -6.81
C PHE A 110 17.20 10.48 -5.48
N TYR A 111 16.73 9.24 -5.38
CA TYR A 111 16.16 8.68 -4.16
C TYR A 111 17.25 8.28 -3.16
N SER A 112 17.14 8.80 -1.94
CA SER A 112 18.11 8.59 -0.84
C SER A 112 17.56 7.79 0.34
N GLY A 113 16.39 7.15 0.21
CA GLY A 113 15.76 6.32 1.25
C GLY A 113 14.52 6.91 1.89
N GLY A 114 14.30 8.21 1.71
CA GLY A 114 13.09 8.91 2.10
C GLY A 114 12.86 10.09 1.17
N SER A 115 11.73 10.12 0.49
CA SER A 115 11.36 11.24 -0.38
C SER A 115 9.87 11.49 -0.30
N CYS A 116 9.50 12.76 -0.33
CA CYS A 116 8.11 13.21 -0.30
C CYS A 116 7.82 13.94 -1.60
N LEU A 117 6.79 13.52 -2.32
CA LEU A 117 6.22 14.29 -3.42
C LEU A 117 5.15 15.21 -2.82
N ASP A 118 5.44 16.51 -2.84
CA ASP A 118 4.50 17.55 -2.47
C ASP A 118 3.61 17.87 -3.68
N MET A 119 2.30 17.67 -3.53
CA MET A 119 1.27 17.94 -4.53
C MET A 119 0.36 19.10 -4.11
N SER A 120 0.78 19.92 -3.14
CA SER A 120 0.00 21.06 -2.65
C SER A 120 -0.02 22.24 -3.62
N ASP A 121 1.02 22.37 -4.45
CA ASP A 121 1.13 23.36 -5.52
C ASP A 121 0.69 22.79 -6.88
N GLU A 122 0.53 23.66 -7.89
CA GLU A 122 0.12 23.27 -9.25
C GLU A 122 1.12 22.32 -9.93
N ALA A 123 2.39 22.38 -9.54
CA ALA A 123 3.45 21.52 -10.06
C ALA A 123 4.00 20.65 -8.92
N PRO A 124 3.76 19.32 -8.94
CA PRO A 124 4.28 18.44 -7.90
C PRO A 124 5.82 18.43 -7.87
N VAL A 125 6.42 18.48 -6.69
CA VAL A 125 7.89 18.52 -6.52
C VAL A 125 8.36 17.48 -5.51
N TRP A 126 9.49 16.85 -5.80
CA TRP A 126 10.16 15.95 -4.86
C TRP A 126 10.98 16.73 -3.84
N CYS A 127 10.68 16.47 -2.57
CA CYS A 127 11.36 17.00 -1.41
C CYS A 127 12.05 15.86 -0.64
N PRO A 128 13.20 16.11 -0.01
CA PRO A 128 13.80 15.16 0.93
C PRO A 128 12.85 14.84 2.09
N ALA A 129 12.83 13.59 2.54
CA ALA A 129 12.11 13.18 3.75
C ALA A 129 13.06 12.40 4.69
N PRO A 130 12.80 12.39 6.01
CA PRO A 130 13.55 11.56 6.94
C PRO A 130 13.54 10.09 6.52
N VAL A 131 14.68 9.42 6.68
CA VAL A 131 14.86 8.01 6.34
C VAL A 131 14.57 7.16 7.57
N PHE A 132 13.59 6.27 7.48
CA PHE A 132 13.33 5.28 8.53
C PHE A 132 14.61 4.48 8.81
N VAL A 133 14.96 4.42 10.09
CA VAL A 133 16.17 3.73 10.53
C VAL A 133 15.78 2.29 10.76
N GLU A 134 15.70 1.42 9.75
CA GLU A 134 15.72 -0.02 10.08
C GLU A 134 15.96 -1.04 8.97
N ASP A 135 16.20 -2.24 9.50
CA ASP A 135 16.62 -3.52 8.96
C ASP A 135 16.24 -3.79 7.49
N HIS A 136 17.23 -4.24 6.73
CA HIS A 136 17.33 -4.20 5.26
C HIS A 136 16.32 -5.05 4.46
N THR A 137 15.18 -5.46 5.03
CA THR A 137 14.48 -6.66 4.55
C THR A 137 12.99 -6.52 4.18
N SER A 138 12.19 -5.58 4.69
CA SER A 138 10.83 -5.38 4.14
C SER A 138 10.09 -4.11 4.57
N PRO A 139 9.32 -3.47 3.67
CA PRO A 139 8.61 -2.22 3.94
C PRO A 139 7.19 -2.42 4.47
N ASN A 140 7.01 -2.61 5.79
CA ASN A 140 5.67 -2.66 6.44
C ASN A 140 5.17 -1.27 6.82
N TYR A 141 4.95 -0.43 5.80
CA TYR A 141 4.50 0.95 5.99
C TYR A 141 2.99 1.09 5.85
N VAL A 142 2.40 1.96 6.67
CA VAL A 142 1.01 2.37 6.55
C VAL A 142 0.86 3.84 6.89
N SER A 143 0.04 4.53 6.10
CA SER A 143 -0.42 5.87 6.47
C SER A 143 -1.66 5.78 7.35
N PHE A 144 -1.61 6.45 8.48
CA PHE A 144 -2.69 6.43 9.44
C PHE A 144 -2.74 7.72 10.26
N LEU A 145 -3.92 8.34 10.36
CA LEU A 145 -4.14 9.58 11.12
C LEU A 145 -3.12 10.70 10.78
N GLY A 146 -2.73 10.81 9.51
CA GLY A 146 -1.80 11.84 9.03
C GLY A 146 -0.32 11.53 9.27
N ASN A 147 0.03 10.38 9.85
CA ASN A 147 1.42 9.95 10.04
C ASN A 147 1.73 8.69 9.24
N ILE A 148 3.01 8.38 9.08
CA ILE A 148 3.46 7.13 8.45
C ILE A 148 4.07 6.26 9.53
N TYR A 149 3.53 5.05 9.67
CA TYR A 149 4.03 4.05 10.61
C TYR A 149 4.79 2.97 9.86
N ASN A 150 5.88 2.50 10.45
CA ASN A 150 6.59 1.28 10.08
C ASN A 150 6.54 0.34 11.29
N PHE A 151 6.30 -0.95 11.08
CA PHE A 151 6.30 -1.95 12.17
C PHE A 151 7.46 -2.95 12.07
N GLY A 152 8.31 -2.83 11.05
CA GLY A 152 9.33 -3.82 10.75
C GLY A 152 8.74 -5.09 10.13
N SER A 153 9.57 -6.10 9.92
CA SER A 153 9.15 -7.38 9.30
C SER A 153 9.75 -8.56 10.03
N VAL A 154 11.08 -8.72 9.98
CA VAL A 154 11.78 -9.79 10.70
C VAL A 154 11.66 -9.59 12.21
N CYS A 155 11.78 -8.34 12.65
CA CYS A 155 11.57 -7.94 14.03
C CYS A 155 10.45 -6.89 14.09
N LEU A 156 9.59 -6.99 15.10
CA LEU A 156 8.66 -5.95 15.48
C LEU A 156 9.46 -4.78 16.05
N ALA A 157 9.56 -3.72 15.27
CA ALA A 157 10.31 -2.52 15.62
C ALA A 157 9.53 -1.31 15.10
N PRO A 158 8.57 -0.83 15.91
CA PRO A 158 7.64 0.18 15.44
C PRO A 158 8.25 1.57 15.47
N GLN A 159 8.10 2.28 14.36
CA GLN A 159 8.57 3.65 14.14
C GLN A 159 7.44 4.48 13.55
N VAL A 160 7.41 5.77 13.88
CA VAL A 160 6.47 6.72 13.29
C VAL A 160 7.22 7.91 12.73
N LEU A 161 6.89 8.27 11.50
CA LEU A 161 7.27 9.51 10.86
C LEU A 161 6.12 10.51 11.04
N GLU A 162 6.37 11.52 11.85
CA GLU A 162 5.40 12.56 12.13
C GLU A 162 5.33 13.54 10.96
N CYS A 163 4.22 13.51 10.24
CA CYS A 163 3.95 14.45 9.17
C CYS A 163 3.07 15.55 9.77
N GLY A 164 3.60 16.77 9.90
CA GLY A 164 2.82 17.88 10.43
C GLY A 164 1.61 18.20 9.55
N ALA A 165 0.71 19.08 10.02
CA ALA A 165 -0.46 19.54 9.24
C ALA A 165 -0.11 20.15 7.86
N LEU A 166 1.14 20.57 7.68
CA LEU A 166 1.70 21.10 6.43
C LEU A 166 2.43 20.03 5.59
N GLY A 167 2.36 18.75 5.96
CA GLY A 167 3.04 17.65 5.25
C GLY A 167 4.58 17.66 5.31
N HIS A 168 5.19 18.65 5.95
CA HIS A 168 6.62 18.60 6.22
C HIS A 168 6.88 17.66 7.41
N CYS A 169 7.71 16.65 7.16
CA CYS A 169 8.13 15.69 8.18
C CYS A 169 9.05 16.36 9.20
N LYS A 170 8.77 16.12 10.48
CA LYS A 170 9.57 16.71 11.57
C LYS A 170 10.63 15.75 12.10
N SER A 171 10.26 14.50 12.37
CA SER A 171 11.15 13.52 13.00
C SER A 171 10.60 12.10 12.88
N ILE A 172 11.49 11.14 13.05
CA ILE A 172 11.14 9.73 13.25
C ILE A 172 11.25 9.44 14.75
N ARG A 173 10.24 8.78 15.31
CA ARG A 173 10.22 8.35 16.71
C ARG A 173 10.07 6.84 16.78
N TYR A 174 10.79 6.21 17.69
CA TYR A 174 10.60 4.80 18.04
C TYR A 174 9.42 4.67 18.98
N LEU A 175 8.56 3.70 18.69
CA LEU A 175 7.43 3.36 19.53
C LEU A 175 7.84 2.19 20.44
N PRO A 176 7.62 2.28 21.76
CA PRO A 176 7.91 1.16 22.64
C PRO A 176 7.06 -0.07 22.32
N ILE A 177 7.67 -1.23 22.50
CA ILE A 177 6.97 -2.52 22.46
C ILE A 177 6.84 -3.08 23.89
N PRO A 178 5.65 -3.60 24.26
CA PRO A 178 5.51 -4.36 25.50
C PRO A 178 6.46 -5.56 25.52
N GLN A 179 6.96 -5.92 26.71
CA GLN A 179 7.82 -7.10 26.88
C GLN A 179 7.16 -8.40 26.38
N SER A 180 5.82 -8.48 26.47
CA SER A 180 5.03 -9.60 25.94
C SER A 180 5.07 -9.74 24.42
N LEU A 181 5.61 -8.76 23.69
CA LEU A 181 5.77 -8.78 22.23
C LEU A 181 7.25 -8.74 21.80
N ALA A 182 8.19 -8.73 22.76
CA ALA A 182 9.61 -8.67 22.45
C ALA A 182 10.04 -9.88 21.60
N GLY A 183 10.71 -9.63 20.46
CA GLY A 183 11.16 -10.68 19.54
C GLY A 183 10.08 -11.25 18.61
N CYS A 184 8.88 -10.68 18.59
CA CYS A 184 7.89 -11.00 17.55
C CYS A 184 8.35 -10.49 16.18
N SER A 185 7.85 -11.14 15.13
CA SER A 185 7.93 -10.71 13.73
C SER A 185 6.56 -10.21 13.25
N VAL A 186 6.54 -9.44 12.16
CA VAL A 186 5.32 -8.83 11.61
C VAL A 186 5.06 -9.35 10.20
N SER A 187 3.84 -9.81 9.95
CA SER A 187 3.43 -10.27 8.62
C SER A 187 3.08 -9.06 7.73
N VAL A 188 3.55 -9.06 6.47
CA VAL A 188 3.17 -8.04 5.47
C VAL A 188 1.81 -8.40 4.85
N PRO A 189 0.86 -7.45 4.71
CA PRO A 189 0.94 -6.03 5.07
C PRO A 189 0.45 -5.77 6.50
N VAL A 190 0.70 -4.56 7.01
CA VAL A 190 -0.08 -3.96 8.10
C VAL A 190 -1.30 -3.22 7.51
N LEU A 191 -2.43 -3.23 8.22
CA LEU A 191 -3.70 -2.75 7.67
C LEU A 191 -4.29 -1.62 8.53
N PRO A 192 -4.63 -0.46 7.96
CA PRO A 192 -5.34 0.58 8.72
C PRO A 192 -6.79 0.15 8.98
N ASP A 193 -7.29 0.40 10.19
CA ASP A 193 -8.70 0.29 10.58
C ASP A 193 -9.19 1.65 11.10
N PRO A 194 -9.49 2.61 10.19
CA PRO A 194 -9.82 3.99 10.56
C PRO A 194 -11.05 4.09 11.45
N SER A 195 -12.03 3.20 11.25
CA SER A 195 -13.28 3.19 12.02
C SER A 195 -13.05 2.95 13.51
N ASN A 196 -12.00 2.21 13.86
CA ASN A 196 -11.61 1.92 15.23
C ASN A 196 -10.31 2.62 15.65
N LYS A 197 -9.83 3.58 14.86
CA LYS A 197 -8.61 4.38 15.13
C LYS A 197 -7.36 3.53 15.45
N ARG A 198 -7.22 2.37 14.81
CA ARG A 198 -6.11 1.44 15.05
C ARG A 198 -5.50 0.91 13.76
N ILE A 199 -4.32 0.31 13.89
CA ILE A 199 -3.59 -0.39 12.83
C ILE A 199 -3.57 -1.86 13.20
N LEU A 200 -4.02 -2.72 12.29
CA LEU A 200 -4.05 -4.16 12.45
C LEU A 200 -2.80 -4.80 11.86
N MET A 201 -2.30 -5.83 12.54
CA MET A 201 -1.17 -6.62 12.05
C MET A 201 -1.23 -8.03 12.59
N ARG A 202 -0.63 -8.96 11.85
CA ARG A 202 -0.42 -10.32 12.34
C ARG A 202 0.99 -10.48 12.85
N LEU A 203 1.10 -10.77 14.14
CA LEU A 203 2.36 -11.04 14.82
C LEU A 203 2.59 -12.56 14.93
N TYR A 204 3.85 -12.97 14.89
CA TYR A 204 4.24 -14.37 15.09
C TYR A 204 5.66 -14.48 15.66
N GLY A 205 6.02 -15.65 16.19
CA GLY A 205 7.32 -15.86 16.83
C GLY A 205 7.44 -15.19 18.19
N GLY A 206 8.68 -15.04 18.67
CA GLY A 206 8.96 -14.50 19.99
C GLY A 206 8.23 -15.30 21.10
N PRO A 207 7.58 -14.63 22.07
CA PRO A 207 6.85 -15.28 23.16
C PRO A 207 5.45 -15.79 22.76
N LEU A 208 5.00 -15.60 21.51
CA LEU A 208 3.67 -16.04 21.08
C LEU A 208 3.66 -17.55 20.80
N SER A 209 2.69 -18.26 21.37
CA SER A 209 2.49 -19.70 21.11
C SER A 209 1.97 -19.99 19.71
N SER A 210 1.21 -19.06 19.12
CA SER A 210 0.75 -19.13 17.74
C SER A 210 0.63 -17.74 17.12
N PRO A 211 0.64 -17.63 15.77
CA PRO A 211 0.43 -16.37 15.09
C PRO A 211 -0.89 -15.74 15.53
N SER A 212 -0.91 -14.44 15.77
CA SER A 212 -2.03 -13.76 16.41
C SER A 212 -2.33 -12.42 15.74
N LEU A 213 -3.61 -12.05 15.70
CA LEU A 213 -4.06 -10.75 15.21
C LEU A 213 -3.97 -9.73 16.34
N TYR A 214 -3.19 -8.69 16.12
CA TYR A 214 -2.99 -7.58 17.04
C TYR A 214 -3.48 -6.26 16.43
N ALA A 215 -3.87 -5.36 17.32
CA ALA A 215 -4.09 -3.96 17.02
C ALA A 215 -3.09 -3.08 17.77
N PHE A 216 -2.57 -2.08 17.07
CA PHE A 216 -1.90 -0.93 17.65
C PHE A 216 -2.80 0.30 17.52
N THR A 217 -3.12 0.95 18.63
CA THR A 217 -3.88 2.20 18.65
C THR A 217 -2.93 3.33 19.01
N PRO A 218 -2.58 4.23 18.05
CA PRO A 218 -1.77 5.38 18.36
C PRO A 218 -2.46 6.28 19.39
N ASP A 219 -1.70 6.81 20.34
CA ASP A 219 -2.20 7.82 21.27
C ASP A 219 -2.12 9.21 20.59
N PRO A 220 -3.19 10.01 20.61
CA PRO A 220 -3.14 11.39 20.10
C PRO A 220 -2.22 12.31 20.91
N ASP A 221 -1.92 11.98 22.17
CA ASP A 221 -1.03 12.78 23.02
C ASP A 221 0.44 12.48 22.70
N ALA A 222 1.21 13.54 22.43
CA ALA A 222 2.56 13.45 21.88
C ALA A 222 3.56 12.63 22.73
N ASP A 223 3.30 12.45 24.02
CA ASP A 223 4.18 11.74 24.95
C ASP A 223 3.73 10.31 25.28
N ALA A 224 2.59 9.86 24.73
CA ALA A 224 2.01 8.57 25.03
C ALA A 224 2.33 7.51 23.97
N ILE A 225 2.50 6.27 24.44
CA ILE A 225 3.22 5.17 23.78
C ILE A 225 2.33 4.41 22.76
N GLY A 226 1.06 4.80 22.63
CA GLY A 226 0.03 3.99 21.98
C GLY A 226 -0.28 2.71 22.79
N THR A 227 -1.35 2.02 22.42
CA THR A 227 -1.78 0.79 23.10
C THR A 227 -1.76 -0.41 22.17
N TRP A 228 -1.44 -1.57 22.73
CA TRP A 228 -1.37 -2.86 22.03
C TRP A 228 -2.46 -3.80 22.55
N GLU A 229 -3.25 -4.36 21.64
CA GLU A 229 -4.35 -5.27 21.98
C GLU A 229 -4.26 -6.55 21.14
N CYS A 230 -4.32 -7.71 21.80
CA CYS A 230 -4.51 -8.98 21.10
C CYS A 230 -6.00 -9.18 20.80
N LEU A 231 -6.37 -9.12 19.53
CA LEU A 231 -7.76 -9.25 19.09
C LEU A 231 -8.16 -10.72 18.95
N THR A 232 -7.28 -11.55 18.41
CA THR A 232 -7.52 -12.98 18.21
C THR A 232 -6.19 -13.73 18.33
N SER A 233 -6.09 -14.57 19.36
CA SER A 233 -5.07 -15.60 19.44
C SER A 233 -5.35 -16.66 18.37
N ASP A 234 -4.31 -17.24 17.76
CA ASP A 234 -4.44 -18.30 16.75
C ASP A 234 -4.96 -17.87 15.37
N PHE A 235 -4.48 -16.73 14.88
CA PHE A 235 -4.81 -16.17 13.59
C PHE A 235 -3.79 -16.56 12.50
N HIS A 236 -4.01 -17.71 11.86
CA HIS A 236 -3.05 -18.28 10.92
C HIS A 236 -3.05 -17.65 9.51
N LEU A 237 -4.20 -17.24 9.00
CA LEU A 237 -4.35 -16.75 7.63
C LEU A 237 -3.94 -15.27 7.53
N TRP A 238 -3.03 -14.96 6.60
CA TRP A 238 -2.64 -13.61 6.23
C TRP A 238 -2.27 -13.59 4.75
N ALA A 239 -2.73 -12.59 4.02
CA ALA A 239 -2.50 -12.47 2.58
C ALA A 239 -1.94 -11.08 2.26
N HIS A 240 -1.13 -11.03 1.19
CA HIS A 240 -0.50 -9.78 0.77
C HIS A 240 -1.53 -8.72 0.34
N ALA A 241 -2.50 -9.10 -0.47
CA ALA A 241 -3.62 -8.26 -0.84
C ALA A 241 -4.76 -8.41 0.18
N ALA A 242 -4.86 -7.44 1.10
CA ALA A 242 -5.89 -7.42 2.14
C ALA A 242 -6.33 -5.98 2.46
N ALA A 243 -7.56 -5.83 2.93
CA ALA A 243 -8.13 -4.54 3.33
C ALA A 243 -9.14 -4.70 4.47
N VAL A 244 -9.40 -3.62 5.21
CA VAL A 244 -10.39 -3.58 6.29
C VAL A 244 -11.56 -2.69 5.90
N VAL A 245 -12.78 -3.21 6.02
CA VAL A 245 -14.02 -2.46 5.82
C VAL A 245 -15.00 -2.83 6.92
N ASN A 246 -15.51 -1.83 7.65
CA ASN A 246 -16.52 -1.99 8.71
C ASN A 246 -16.25 -3.13 9.70
N GLY A 247 -15.02 -3.24 10.20
CA GLY A 247 -14.65 -4.25 11.20
C GLY A 247 -14.50 -5.67 10.64
N VAL A 248 -14.44 -5.83 9.32
CA VAL A 248 -14.15 -7.08 8.63
C VAL A 248 -12.84 -6.95 7.85
N ILE A 249 -11.94 -7.92 8.02
CA ILE A 249 -10.72 -8.04 7.21
C ILE A 249 -11.04 -8.92 6.00
N TYR A 250 -10.75 -8.40 4.82
CA TYR A 250 -10.90 -9.10 3.55
C TYR A 250 -9.51 -9.48 3.04
N PHE A 251 -9.35 -10.73 2.59
CA PHE A 251 -8.10 -11.27 2.09
C PHE A 251 -8.31 -11.82 0.69
N HIS A 252 -7.43 -11.46 -0.24
CA HIS A 252 -7.29 -12.20 -1.48
C HIS A 252 -6.74 -13.59 -1.19
N CYS A 253 -7.44 -14.63 -1.63
CA CYS A 253 -7.01 -16.01 -1.47
C CYS A 253 -7.25 -16.78 -2.78
N HIS A 254 -6.23 -16.84 -3.63
CA HIS A 254 -6.26 -17.55 -4.92
C HIS A 254 -6.56 -19.06 -4.82
N LYS A 255 -6.54 -19.64 -3.60
CA LYS A 255 -6.79 -21.06 -3.36
C LYS A 255 -8.24 -21.38 -3.02
N VAL A 256 -9.10 -20.38 -2.81
CA VAL A 256 -10.52 -20.60 -2.53
C VAL A 256 -11.36 -20.19 -3.74
N PRO A 257 -12.48 -20.88 -4.03
CA PRO A 257 -13.35 -20.54 -5.16
C PRO A 257 -13.88 -19.10 -5.10
N SER A 258 -14.09 -18.54 -3.90
CA SER A 258 -14.53 -17.15 -3.79
C SER A 258 -13.43 -16.13 -4.13
N LEU A 259 -12.16 -16.54 -4.32
CA LEU A 259 -10.94 -15.69 -4.30
C LEU A 259 -10.80 -14.77 -3.08
N LEU A 260 -11.74 -14.81 -2.14
CA LEU A 260 -11.89 -13.84 -1.07
C LEU A 260 -12.27 -14.57 0.22
N CYS A 261 -11.45 -14.38 1.24
CA CYS A 261 -11.79 -14.75 2.61
C CYS A 261 -12.17 -13.48 3.38
N ALA A 262 -13.10 -13.59 4.32
CA ALA A 262 -13.53 -12.48 5.16
C ALA A 262 -13.55 -12.90 6.64
N PHE A 263 -12.95 -12.11 7.51
CA PHE A 263 -12.91 -12.35 8.95
C PHE A 263 -13.52 -11.18 9.71
N HIS A 264 -14.56 -11.44 10.50
CA HIS A 264 -15.17 -10.42 11.33
C HIS A 264 -14.39 -10.28 12.65
N ILE A 265 -13.80 -9.11 12.87
CA ILE A 265 -12.85 -8.88 13.97
C ILE A 265 -13.51 -9.04 15.34
N THR A 266 -14.59 -8.31 15.60
CA THR A 266 -15.27 -8.32 16.92
C THR A 266 -15.90 -9.67 17.24
N LYS A 267 -16.58 -10.29 16.25
CA LYS A 267 -17.21 -11.60 16.42
C LYS A 267 -16.21 -12.75 16.44
N LYS A 268 -14.98 -12.53 15.97
CA LYS A 268 -13.90 -13.52 15.85
C LYS A 268 -14.31 -14.76 15.03
N ILE A 269 -15.00 -14.52 13.92
CA ILE A 269 -15.49 -15.58 13.02
C ILE A 269 -15.09 -15.33 11.57
N TRP A 270 -14.86 -16.42 10.84
CA TRP A 270 -14.77 -16.40 9.38
C TRP A 270 -16.17 -16.33 8.79
N LEU A 271 -16.40 -15.40 7.88
CA LEU A 271 -17.68 -15.19 7.22
C LEU A 271 -17.78 -16.04 5.95
N LYS A 272 -19.01 -16.44 5.60
CA LYS A 272 -19.29 -17.11 4.33
C LYS A 272 -19.32 -16.06 3.22
N VAL A 273 -18.48 -16.20 2.21
CA VAL A 273 -18.37 -15.25 1.10
C VAL A 273 -19.01 -15.82 -0.15
N GLY A 274 -19.89 -15.05 -0.80
CA GLY A 274 -20.50 -15.41 -2.07
C GLY A 274 -20.58 -14.23 -3.03
N TRP A 275 -20.26 -14.46 -4.30
CA TRP A 275 -20.45 -13.50 -5.38
C TRP A 275 -21.89 -13.54 -5.89
N ASP A 276 -22.48 -12.37 -6.15
CA ASP A 276 -23.84 -12.29 -6.70
C ASP A 276 -23.87 -12.41 -8.24
N SER A 277 -22.75 -12.17 -8.90
CA SER A 277 -22.61 -12.07 -10.35
C SER A 277 -21.14 -12.21 -10.79
N CYS A 278 -20.92 -12.29 -12.10
CA CYS A 278 -19.59 -12.26 -12.72
C CYS A 278 -19.20 -10.85 -13.18
N PHE A 279 -17.91 -10.59 -13.35
CA PHE A 279 -17.41 -9.37 -13.99
C PHE A 279 -17.81 -9.30 -15.47
N LYS A 280 -17.71 -8.09 -16.04
CA LYS A 280 -17.88 -7.88 -17.49
C LYS A 280 -16.99 -8.85 -18.28
N ASP A 281 -17.44 -9.20 -19.48
CA ASP A 281 -16.80 -10.18 -20.37
C ASP A 281 -16.75 -11.63 -19.86
N ASN A 282 -17.61 -11.98 -18.88
CA ASN A 282 -17.64 -13.30 -18.25
C ASN A 282 -16.27 -13.73 -17.71
N VAL A 283 -15.45 -12.78 -17.26
CA VAL A 283 -14.18 -13.09 -16.60
C VAL A 283 -14.48 -13.97 -15.41
N ASN A 284 -14.20 -15.26 -15.57
CA ASN A 284 -14.40 -16.24 -14.54
C ASN A 284 -13.26 -16.07 -13.54
N MET A 285 -13.56 -15.43 -12.42
CA MET A 285 -12.66 -15.30 -11.28
C MET A 285 -12.19 -16.68 -10.76
N ASN A 286 -12.86 -17.79 -11.14
CA ASN A 286 -12.45 -19.16 -10.77
C ASN A 286 -11.29 -19.74 -11.59
N VAL A 287 -10.58 -18.97 -12.42
CA VAL A 287 -9.38 -19.48 -13.10
C VAL A 287 -8.16 -19.11 -12.26
N GLU A 288 -7.41 -20.13 -11.85
CA GLU A 288 -6.31 -20.17 -10.87
C GLU A 288 -5.09 -19.25 -11.15
N THR A 289 -5.20 -18.26 -12.03
CA THR A 289 -4.05 -17.55 -12.62
C THR A 289 -3.81 -16.15 -12.07
N ASN A 290 -4.81 -15.46 -11.51
CA ASN A 290 -4.65 -14.05 -11.17
C ASN A 290 -4.20 -13.86 -9.71
N LYS A 291 -2.90 -13.65 -9.51
CA LYS A 291 -2.37 -13.11 -8.26
C LYS A 291 -2.51 -11.59 -8.29
N PHE A 292 -3.29 -11.05 -7.37
CA PHE A 292 -3.37 -9.60 -7.16
C PHE A 292 -2.29 -9.14 -6.18
N ASP A 293 -1.65 -8.03 -6.52
CA ASP A 293 -0.62 -7.39 -5.71
C ASP A 293 -1.24 -6.55 -4.60
N ALA A 294 -2.45 -6.01 -4.81
CA ALA A 294 -3.12 -5.15 -3.84
C ALA A 294 -4.64 -5.35 -3.78
N MET A 295 -5.21 -5.07 -2.60
CA MET A 295 -6.64 -4.87 -2.39
C MET A 295 -6.85 -3.46 -1.82
N LEU A 296 -7.48 -2.60 -2.59
CA LEU A 296 -7.62 -1.17 -2.29
C LEU A 296 -9.00 -0.87 -1.73
N HIS A 297 -9.09 -0.10 -0.64
CA HIS A 297 -10.36 0.41 -0.13
C HIS A 297 -10.67 1.79 -0.72
N LEU A 298 -11.63 1.82 -1.64
CA LEU A 298 -12.05 3.02 -2.38
C LEU A 298 -13.14 3.83 -1.64
N GLY A 299 -13.57 3.39 -0.46
CA GLY A 299 -14.65 4.00 0.33
C GLY A 299 -16.00 3.34 0.08
N HIS A 300 -17.00 3.63 0.92
CA HIS A 300 -18.40 3.17 0.73
C HIS A 300 -18.57 1.65 0.54
N ASN A 301 -17.76 0.87 1.25
CA ASN A 301 -17.69 -0.60 1.14
C ASN A 301 -17.23 -1.11 -0.23
N ILE A 302 -16.61 -0.25 -1.03
CA ILE A 302 -16.06 -0.60 -2.32
C ILE A 302 -14.59 -0.98 -2.15
N LEU A 303 -14.27 -2.17 -2.59
CA LEU A 303 -12.92 -2.70 -2.69
C LEU A 303 -12.55 -2.85 -4.16
N CYS A 304 -11.25 -2.79 -4.44
CA CYS A 304 -10.71 -3.02 -5.77
C CYS A 304 -9.50 -3.95 -5.68
N PHE A 305 -9.55 -5.08 -6.37
CA PHE A 305 -8.32 -5.81 -6.67
C PHE A 305 -7.53 -5.05 -7.71
N ALA A 306 -6.21 -4.95 -7.50
CA ALA A 306 -5.27 -4.40 -8.47
C ALA A 306 -4.11 -5.38 -8.65
N GLY A 307 -3.71 -5.60 -9.89
CA GLY A 307 -2.59 -6.43 -10.23
C GLY A 307 -2.15 -6.20 -11.67
N TRP A 308 -1.13 -6.94 -12.07
CA TRP A 308 -0.63 -6.90 -13.44
C TRP A 308 -0.26 -8.29 -13.94
N THR A 309 -0.31 -8.47 -15.26
CA THR A 309 0.07 -9.72 -15.91
C THR A 309 0.81 -9.45 -17.21
N PRO A 310 1.91 -10.18 -17.51
CA PRO A 310 2.56 -10.09 -18.82
C PRO A 310 1.66 -10.67 -19.91
N ILE A 311 1.50 -9.95 -21.02
CA ILE A 311 0.85 -10.44 -22.24
C ILE A 311 1.91 -10.82 -23.27
N TYR A 312 1.87 -12.09 -23.68
CA TYR A 312 2.71 -12.63 -24.76
C TYR A 312 1.96 -12.61 -26.09
N TYR A 313 2.25 -11.63 -26.94
CA TYR A 313 1.83 -11.70 -28.33
C TYR A 313 2.75 -12.65 -29.12
N ARG A 314 2.18 -13.49 -30.00
CA ARG A 314 2.94 -14.44 -30.84
C ARG A 314 4.01 -13.77 -31.72
N THR A 315 3.96 -12.45 -31.87
CA THR A 315 4.84 -11.64 -32.72
C THR A 315 5.53 -10.54 -31.90
N ALA A 316 6.60 -10.91 -31.20
CA ALA A 316 7.68 -10.06 -30.65
C ALA A 316 7.36 -8.86 -29.73
N VAL A 317 6.11 -8.42 -29.60
CA VAL A 317 5.73 -7.30 -28.73
C VAL A 317 5.34 -7.84 -27.36
N PHE A 318 6.16 -7.51 -26.36
CA PHE A 318 5.89 -7.79 -24.95
C PHE A 318 5.16 -6.58 -24.35
N THR A 319 3.97 -6.79 -23.79
CA THR A 319 3.21 -5.75 -23.06
C THR A 319 2.84 -6.27 -21.68
N ILE A 320 2.52 -5.36 -20.78
CA ILE A 320 2.00 -5.69 -19.46
C ILE A 320 0.60 -5.13 -19.37
N GLU A 321 -0.35 -5.98 -18.98
CA GLU A 321 -1.70 -5.58 -18.68
C GLU A 321 -1.84 -5.32 -17.19
N VAL A 322 -2.29 -4.13 -16.85
CA VAL A 322 -2.68 -3.76 -15.49
C VAL A 322 -4.18 -3.90 -15.38
N ILE A 323 -4.64 -4.68 -14.41
CA ILE A 323 -6.04 -5.06 -14.26
C ILE A 323 -6.60 -4.58 -12.92
N PHE A 324 -7.84 -4.09 -12.95
CA PHE A 324 -8.59 -3.65 -11.79
C PHE A 324 -9.96 -4.31 -11.75
N TYR A 325 -10.33 -4.90 -10.61
CA TYR A 325 -11.65 -5.49 -10.40
C TYR A 325 -12.30 -4.83 -9.19
N LYS A 326 -13.31 -4.01 -9.46
CA LYS A 326 -14.04 -3.22 -8.46
C LYS A 326 -15.29 -3.96 -8.02
N PHE A 327 -15.49 -4.10 -6.72
CA PHE A 327 -16.63 -4.79 -6.13
C PHE A 327 -17.04 -4.15 -4.81
N GLN A 328 -18.31 -4.30 -4.45
CA GLN A 328 -18.85 -3.84 -3.18
C GLN A 328 -19.09 -5.03 -2.25
N VAL A 329 -18.68 -4.90 -0.99
CA VAL A 329 -18.90 -5.93 0.03
C VAL A 329 -20.08 -5.55 0.93
N LEU A 330 -21.05 -6.47 1.07
CA LEU A 330 -22.23 -6.28 1.89
C LEU A 330 -22.32 -7.38 2.94
N VAL A 331 -22.20 -7.01 4.21
CA VAL A 331 -22.23 -7.95 5.32
C VAL A 331 -23.66 -8.08 5.85
N THR A 332 -24.21 -9.29 5.83
CA THR A 332 -25.52 -9.61 6.43
C THR A 332 -25.36 -10.81 7.36
N GLY A 333 -25.38 -10.56 8.68
CA GLY A 333 -25.20 -11.61 9.68
C GLY A 333 -23.80 -12.22 9.67
N GLU A 334 -23.69 -13.45 9.14
CA GLU A 334 -22.45 -14.21 8.98
C GLU A 334 -22.05 -14.41 7.51
N THR A 335 -22.75 -13.74 6.60
CA THR A 335 -22.52 -13.84 5.15
C THR A 335 -22.04 -12.50 4.60
N VAL A 336 -21.09 -12.56 3.66
CA VAL A 336 -20.70 -11.45 2.81
C VAL A 336 -21.21 -11.73 1.41
N THR A 337 -22.09 -10.85 0.93
CA THR A 337 -22.43 -10.79 -0.50
C THR A 337 -21.46 -9.82 -1.17
N VAL A 338 -20.74 -10.33 -2.17
CA VAL A 338 -19.82 -9.54 -2.99
C VAL A 338 -20.56 -9.17 -4.27
N LYS A 339 -20.85 -7.87 -4.42
CA LYS A 339 -21.48 -7.32 -5.60
C LYS A 339 -20.42 -6.86 -6.59
N VAL A 340 -20.42 -7.41 -7.78
CA VAL A 340 -19.56 -6.93 -8.86
C VAL A 340 -19.96 -5.50 -9.23
N CYS A 341 -18.97 -4.61 -9.40
CA CYS A 341 -19.21 -3.27 -9.94
C CYS A 341 -18.70 -3.19 -11.38
N ASP A 342 -17.39 -3.24 -11.58
CA ASP A 342 -16.75 -3.06 -12.88
C ASP A 342 -15.38 -3.72 -12.91
N SER A 343 -14.87 -3.92 -14.13
CA SER A 343 -13.48 -4.33 -14.38
C SER A 343 -12.85 -3.41 -15.41
N TYR A 344 -11.55 -3.15 -15.25
CA TYR A 344 -10.78 -2.28 -16.13
C TYR A 344 -9.44 -2.95 -16.44
N SER A 345 -8.97 -2.79 -17.66
CA SER A 345 -7.60 -3.18 -18.03
C SER A 345 -6.92 -2.12 -18.88
N TYR A 346 -5.62 -2.00 -18.68
CA TYR A 346 -4.78 -1.03 -19.39
C TYR A 346 -3.47 -1.68 -19.79
N GLU A 347 -3.05 -1.47 -21.03
CA GLU A 347 -1.75 -1.93 -21.51
C GLU A 347 -0.65 -0.91 -21.19
N LEU A 348 0.49 -1.43 -20.73
CA LEU A 348 1.75 -0.72 -20.56
C LEU A 348 2.83 -1.35 -21.44
N PRO A 349 3.87 -0.60 -21.82
CA PRO A 349 5.05 -1.17 -22.47
C PRO A 349 5.63 -2.32 -21.65
N GLY A 350 6.07 -3.40 -22.30
CA GLY A 350 6.67 -4.53 -21.59
C GLY A 350 8.01 -4.22 -20.89
N SER A 351 8.60 -3.04 -21.14
CA SER A 351 9.76 -2.53 -20.40
C SER A 351 9.40 -1.92 -19.04
N THR A 352 8.12 -1.92 -18.65
CA THR A 352 7.63 -1.32 -17.41
C THR A 352 7.40 -2.40 -16.36
N ASN A 353 7.99 -2.29 -15.17
CA ASN A 353 7.70 -3.21 -14.06
C ASN A 353 6.83 -2.49 -13.02
N VAL A 354 5.65 -3.03 -12.69
CA VAL A 354 4.71 -2.43 -11.73
C VAL A 354 5.02 -2.95 -10.32
N TYR A 355 5.11 -2.05 -9.34
CA TYR A 355 5.51 -2.39 -7.96
C TYR A 355 4.45 -2.12 -6.91
N HIS A 356 3.78 -0.96 -6.98
CA HIS A 356 2.85 -0.55 -5.93
C HIS A 356 1.63 0.18 -6.48
N PHE A 357 0.51 -0.03 -5.80
CA PHE A 357 -0.76 0.69 -6.02
C PHE A 357 -1.14 1.43 -4.75
N LEU A 358 -1.47 2.71 -4.87
CA LEU A 358 -1.84 3.58 -3.77
C LEU A 358 -3.12 4.36 -4.12
N PRO A 359 -4.23 4.18 -3.38
CA PRO A 359 -5.40 5.02 -3.56
C PRO A 359 -5.16 6.38 -2.90
N ILE A 360 -5.35 7.47 -3.64
CA ILE A 360 -5.20 8.87 -3.20
C ILE A 360 -6.53 9.62 -3.23
#